data_AF-A0A261XV73-F1
#
_entry.id   AF-A0A261XV73-F1
#
_cell.length_a   1.000
_cell.length_b   1.000
_cell.length_c   1.000
_cell.angle_alpha   90.00
_cell.angle_beta   90.00
_cell.angle_gamma   90.00
#
_symmetry.space_group_name_H-M   'P 1'
#
loop_
_entity.id
_entity.type
_entity.pdbx_description
1 polymer ?
#
loop_
_entity_poly.entity_id
_entity_poly.type
_entity_poly.pdbx_seq_one_letter_code
_entity_poly.pdbx_strand_id
1 'polypeptide(L)'
;MLKPRQSEVEVEARLGMFVLKTNGSRVGCLHTTETRDIRFIADVSSHLFHKLYDLAEKTAIYPVRHVMCVDHIYQVGNKKLRVSEDVMTGILGSPAEKAKVGEINVVCPGEALDYRVTISWESPAQMKPGTLTESLLRTKSRRSYVHREGVQLDFTEVQTTCGDAQDSEFSREIEVELLETVTPPSFVKLDAMRQVIQFLQAECKEIMR
;
A
#
# COMPACT_ATOMS: atom_id res chain seq x y z
N MET A 1 9.51 15.97 6.31
CA MET A 1 8.46 16.95 6.69
C MET A 1 7.10 16.42 6.26
N LEU A 2 6.24 16.13 7.23
CA LEU A 2 4.88 15.61 7.02
C LEU A 2 3.99 16.75 6.49
N LYS A 3 3.30 16.53 5.35
CA LYS A 3 2.39 17.53 4.80
C LYS A 3 1.14 17.66 5.69
N PRO A 4 0.58 18.87 5.88
CA PRO A 4 -0.75 19.01 6.46
C PRO A 4 -1.76 18.27 5.58
N ARG A 5 -2.54 17.38 6.18
CA ARG A 5 -3.50 16.55 5.44
C ARG A 5 -4.69 17.42 5.03
N GLN A 6 -4.98 17.45 3.75
CA GLN A 6 -6.27 17.92 3.23
C GLN A 6 -7.17 16.70 3.00
N SER A 7 -8.47 16.92 2.83
CA SER A 7 -9.33 15.79 2.47
C SER A 7 -9.09 15.44 1.00
N GLU A 8 -8.72 14.19 0.73
CA GLU A 8 -8.18 13.77 -0.56
C GLU A 8 -8.69 12.38 -0.94
N VAL A 9 -8.88 12.15 -2.25
CA VAL A 9 -9.18 10.81 -2.77
C VAL A 9 -7.86 10.13 -3.08
N GLU A 10 -7.63 8.99 -2.44
CA GLU A 10 -6.47 8.15 -2.70
C GLU A 10 -6.87 6.95 -3.56
N VAL A 11 -6.20 6.78 -4.70
CA VAL A 11 -6.35 5.62 -5.58
C VAL A 11 -5.02 4.86 -5.65
N GLU A 12 -5.01 3.65 -5.12
CA GLU A 12 -3.80 2.82 -5.01
C GLU A 12 -4.08 1.38 -5.49
N ALA A 13 -3.11 0.75 -6.15
CA ALA A 13 -3.09 -0.68 -6.39
C ALA A 13 -1.99 -1.31 -5.54
N ARG A 14 -2.34 -2.30 -4.73
CA ARG A 14 -1.36 -3.12 -4.02
C ARG A 14 -1.13 -4.41 -4.80
N LEU A 15 0.14 -4.77 -4.99
CA LEU A 15 0.52 -6.09 -5.50
C LEU A 15 0.57 -7.10 -4.34
N GLY A 16 0.18 -8.34 -4.63
CA GLY A 16 0.11 -9.38 -3.61
C GLY A 16 -0.48 -10.68 -4.15
N MET A 17 -1.15 -11.45 -3.31
CA MET A 17 -1.84 -12.67 -3.73
C MET A 17 -3.24 -12.76 -3.15
N PHE A 18 -4.19 -13.25 -3.95
CA PHE A 18 -5.46 -13.73 -3.43
C PHE A 18 -5.31 -15.19 -3.00
N VAL A 19 -5.70 -15.47 -1.76
CA VAL A 19 -5.70 -16.82 -1.19
C VAL A 19 -7.09 -17.20 -0.71
N LEU A 20 -7.40 -18.49 -0.76
CA LEU A 20 -8.61 -19.05 -0.15
C LEU A 20 -8.49 -18.99 1.37
N LYS A 21 -9.52 -18.49 2.07
CA LYS A 21 -9.55 -18.43 3.54
C LYS A 21 -9.52 -19.81 4.19
N THR A 22 -10.00 -20.83 3.48
CA THR A 22 -10.12 -22.20 3.99
C THR A 22 -8.77 -22.89 4.16
N ASN A 23 -7.83 -22.66 3.24
CA ASN A 23 -6.57 -23.41 3.21
C ASN A 23 -5.33 -22.55 2.86
N GLY A 24 -5.48 -21.24 2.67
CA GLY A 24 -4.38 -20.33 2.32
C GLY A 24 -3.81 -20.52 0.92
N SER A 25 -4.38 -21.39 0.09
CA SER A 25 -3.89 -21.64 -1.26
C SER A 25 -4.24 -20.47 -2.19
N ARG A 26 -3.33 -20.15 -3.12
CA ARG A 26 -3.57 -19.09 -4.11
C ARG A 26 -4.80 -19.41 -4.95
N VAL A 27 -5.61 -18.39 -5.22
CA VAL A 27 -6.82 -18.50 -6.04
C VAL A 27 -6.42 -18.74 -7.50
N GLY A 28 -6.93 -19.82 -8.09
CA GLY A 28 -6.79 -20.11 -9.52
C GLY A 28 -7.89 -19.47 -10.38
N CYS A 29 -7.78 -19.63 -11.72
CA CYS A 29 -8.67 -19.02 -12.73
C CYS A 29 -10.17 -19.40 -12.62
N LEU A 30 -10.53 -20.46 -11.88
CA LEU A 30 -11.85 -21.09 -11.94
C LEU A 30 -12.70 -20.99 -10.66
N HIS A 31 -12.40 -20.06 -9.73
CA HIS A 31 -13.30 -19.84 -8.60
C HIS A 31 -14.53 -19.03 -9.05
N THR A 32 -15.60 -19.76 -9.39
CA THR A 32 -16.89 -19.24 -9.87
C THR A 32 -17.93 -19.07 -8.75
N THR A 33 -17.58 -19.30 -7.49
CA THR A 33 -18.52 -19.25 -6.38
C THR A 33 -18.06 -18.23 -5.35
N GLU A 34 -18.77 -17.10 -5.32
CA GLU A 34 -18.73 -15.99 -4.36
C GLU A 34 -17.33 -15.52 -3.90
N THR A 35 -16.98 -14.28 -4.23
CA THR A 35 -15.77 -13.56 -3.78
C THR A 35 -15.65 -13.39 -2.25
N ARG A 36 -16.47 -14.08 -1.45
CA ARG A 36 -16.54 -13.98 0.01
C ARG A 36 -15.45 -14.78 0.72
N ASP A 37 -14.95 -15.85 0.10
CA ASP A 37 -13.98 -16.76 0.74
C ASP A 37 -12.53 -16.53 0.33
N ILE A 38 -12.23 -15.36 -0.25
CA ILE A 38 -10.87 -14.96 -0.59
C ILE A 38 -10.34 -13.90 0.37
N ARG A 39 -9.04 -13.94 0.66
CA ARG A 39 -8.28 -12.91 1.37
C ARG A 39 -7.17 -12.42 0.46
N PHE A 40 -6.95 -11.11 0.45
CA PHE A 40 -5.78 -10.52 -0.19
C PHE A 40 -4.64 -10.43 0.82
N ILE A 41 -3.45 -10.88 0.43
CA ILE A 41 -2.21 -10.76 1.20
C ILE A 41 -1.30 -9.80 0.44
N ALA A 42 -1.11 -8.60 1.00
CA ALA A 42 -0.21 -7.58 0.49
C ALA A 42 1.21 -7.81 1.03
N ASP A 43 1.78 -8.97 0.76
CA ASP A 43 3.15 -9.30 1.16
C ASP A 43 3.83 -10.05 0.02
N VAL A 44 4.94 -9.50 -0.47
CA VAL A 44 5.75 -10.10 -1.52
C VAL A 44 7.02 -10.70 -0.95
N SER A 45 7.51 -11.78 -1.57
CA SER A 45 8.77 -12.39 -1.12
C SER A 45 9.92 -11.38 -1.14
N SER A 46 10.83 -11.47 -0.16
CA SER A 46 11.99 -10.58 -0.06
C SER A 46 12.82 -10.53 -1.36
N HIS A 47 13.01 -11.68 -2.01
CA HIS A 47 13.77 -11.78 -3.25
C HIS A 47 13.12 -10.96 -4.37
N LEU A 48 11.80 -11.12 -4.56
CA LEU A 48 11.05 -10.40 -5.58
C LEU A 48 10.98 -8.90 -5.27
N PHE A 49 10.75 -8.54 -4.01
CA PHE A 49 10.71 -7.16 -3.55
C PHE A 49 11.99 -6.39 -3.90
N HIS A 50 13.16 -6.91 -3.55
CA HIS A 50 14.44 -6.22 -3.79
C HIS A 50 14.78 -6.15 -5.28
N LYS A 51 14.47 -7.18 -6.08
CA LYS A 51 14.71 -7.14 -7.53
C LYS A 51 13.82 -6.09 -8.24
N LEU A 52 12.54 -6.02 -7.87
CA LEU A 52 11.63 -5.00 -8.43
C LEU A 52 12.01 -3.59 -7.96
N TYR A 53 12.47 -3.45 -6.72
CA TYR A 53 13.04 -2.22 -6.19
C TYR A 53 14.24 -1.76 -7.03
N ASP A 54 15.23 -2.62 -7.28
CA ASP A 54 16.42 -2.30 -8.07
C ASP A 54 16.05 -1.88 -9.51
N LEU A 55 15.00 -2.50 -10.07
CA LEU A 55 14.49 -2.16 -11.38
C LEU A 55 13.79 -0.79 -11.39
N ALA A 56 12.94 -0.52 -10.40
CA ALA A 56 12.29 0.77 -10.25
C ALA A 56 13.32 1.89 -10.08
N GLU A 57 14.39 1.65 -9.31
CA GLU A 57 15.49 2.60 -9.14
C GLU A 57 16.20 2.94 -10.45
N LYS A 58 16.41 1.95 -11.32
CA LYS A 58 17.05 2.15 -12.64
C LYS A 58 16.14 2.85 -13.65
N THR A 59 14.82 2.74 -13.49
CA THR A 59 13.83 3.21 -14.48
C THR A 59 13.07 4.47 -14.04
N ALA A 60 13.24 4.90 -12.79
CA ALA A 60 12.57 6.06 -12.23
C ALA A 60 13.04 7.37 -12.90
N ILE A 61 12.08 8.28 -13.09
CA ILE A 61 12.33 9.59 -13.71
C ILE A 61 12.71 10.62 -12.64
N TYR A 62 12.07 10.52 -11.47
CA TYR A 62 12.31 11.41 -10.36
C TYR A 62 12.89 10.65 -9.17
N PRO A 63 13.76 11.31 -8.39
CA PRO A 63 14.57 10.65 -7.37
C PRO A 63 13.75 10.03 -6.25
N VAL A 64 14.36 9.03 -5.63
CA VAL A 64 13.86 8.25 -4.50
C VAL A 64 13.56 9.18 -3.33
N ARG A 65 12.31 9.17 -2.84
CA ARG A 65 12.03 9.68 -1.50
C ARG A 65 12.04 8.50 -0.54
N HIS A 66 13.05 8.42 0.32
CA HIS A 66 13.08 7.47 1.44
C HIS A 66 12.50 8.14 2.69
N VAL A 67 11.42 7.58 3.21
CA VAL A 67 10.76 8.05 4.43
C VAL A 67 10.67 6.89 5.41
N MET A 68 11.07 7.15 6.65
CA MET A 68 10.77 6.27 7.78
C MET A 68 9.71 6.93 8.64
N CYS A 69 8.62 6.22 8.91
CA CYS A 69 7.55 6.73 9.74
C CYS A 69 6.99 5.64 10.67
N VAL A 70 6.48 6.07 11.81
CA VAL A 70 5.74 5.22 12.74
C VAL A 70 4.27 5.63 12.68
N ASP A 71 3.40 4.73 12.27
CA ASP A 71 1.95 4.93 12.32
C ASP A 71 1.42 4.42 13.66
N HIS A 72 0.94 5.34 14.49
CA HIS A 72 0.18 5.08 15.70
C HIS A 72 -1.30 4.98 15.36
N ILE A 73 -1.91 3.81 15.62
CA ILE A 73 -3.30 3.54 15.28
C ILE A 73 -4.13 3.39 16.55
N TYR A 74 -5.14 4.25 16.69
CA TYR A 74 -6.08 4.26 17.81
C TYR A 74 -7.46 3.80 17.35
N GLN A 75 -8.09 2.92 18.12
CA GLN A 75 -9.45 2.48 17.87
C GLN A 75 -10.43 3.43 18.60
N VAL A 76 -11.33 4.06 17.84
CA VAL A 76 -12.34 5.00 18.37
C VAL A 76 -13.73 4.55 17.91
N GLY A 77 -14.44 3.81 18.75
CA GLY A 77 -15.69 3.16 18.35
C GLY A 77 -15.45 2.24 17.15
N ASN A 78 -16.10 2.53 16.01
CA ASN A 78 -15.95 1.77 14.76
C ASN A 78 -14.91 2.37 13.79
N LYS A 79 -14.23 3.45 14.17
CA LYS A 79 -13.25 4.16 13.34
C LYS A 79 -11.82 3.89 13.82
N LYS A 80 -10.88 3.99 12.89
CA LYS A 80 -9.44 3.96 13.17
C LYS A 80 -8.86 5.34 12.92
N LEU A 81 -8.25 5.88 13.96
CA LEU A 81 -7.52 7.13 13.91
C LEU A 81 -6.04 6.79 13.68
N ARG A 82 -5.41 7.38 12.66
CA ARG A 82 -3.96 7.25 12.41
C ARG A 82 -3.25 8.56 12.72
N VAL A 83 -2.17 8.47 13.50
CA VAL A 83 -1.18 9.55 13.68
C VAL A 83 0.16 9.03 13.21
N SER A 84 0.80 9.73 12.28
CA SER A 84 2.09 9.31 11.73
C SER A 84 3.20 10.18 12.31
N GLU A 85 4.24 9.55 12.85
CA GLU A 85 5.48 10.20 13.31
C GLU A 85 6.57 10.05 12.25
N ASP A 86 7.28 11.12 11.92
CA ASP A 86 8.48 11.08 11.09
C ASP A 86 9.68 10.69 11.96
N VAL A 87 10.26 9.51 11.74
CA VAL A 87 11.30 8.93 12.62
C VAL A 87 12.56 9.80 12.67
N MET A 88 12.88 10.49 11.58
CA MET A 88 14.10 11.31 11.51
C MET A 88 13.97 12.60 12.31
N THR A 89 12.75 13.13 12.41
CA THR A 89 12.49 14.44 13.04
C THR A 89 11.75 14.34 14.37
N GLY A 90 11.15 13.20 14.69
CA GLY A 90 10.24 13.02 15.83
C GLY A 90 8.95 13.84 15.72
N ILE A 91 8.68 14.46 14.57
CA ILE A 91 7.52 15.32 14.39
C ILE A 91 6.29 14.45 14.14
N LEU A 92 5.29 14.60 15.01
CA LEU A 92 3.96 14.03 14.81
C LEU A 92 3.18 14.82 13.75
N GLY A 93 2.65 14.11 12.77
CA GLY A 93 1.72 14.62 11.79
C GLY A 93 0.33 14.82 12.38
N SER A 94 -0.54 15.48 11.61
CA SER A 94 -1.94 15.63 12.00
C SER A 94 -2.67 14.28 12.01
N PRO A 95 -3.49 14.01 13.05
CA PRO A 95 -4.55 13.00 13.07
C PRO A 95 -5.26 12.84 11.72
N ALA A 96 -5.51 11.62 11.25
CA ALA A 96 -6.39 11.38 10.11
C ALA A 96 -7.20 10.09 10.20
N GLU A 97 -8.33 10.10 9.51
CA GLU A 97 -9.18 8.95 9.25
C GLU A 97 -9.10 8.58 7.76
N LYS A 98 -8.79 7.32 7.46
CA LYS A 98 -8.85 6.76 6.10
C LYS A 98 -10.07 5.85 5.99
N ALA A 99 -11.04 6.25 5.17
CA ALA A 99 -12.26 5.50 4.91
C ALA A 99 -12.21 4.88 3.52
N LYS A 100 -12.37 3.56 3.41
CA LYS A 100 -12.44 2.89 2.12
C LYS A 100 -13.76 3.21 1.43
N VAL A 101 -13.69 3.71 0.20
CA VAL A 101 -14.87 3.98 -0.66
C VAL A 101 -15.23 2.72 -1.45
N GLY A 102 -14.22 2.04 -2.01
CA GLY A 102 -14.43 0.84 -2.80
C GLY A 102 -13.12 0.12 -3.11
N GLU A 103 -13.23 -1.09 -3.65
CA GLU A 103 -12.08 -1.88 -4.11
C GLU A 103 -12.45 -2.76 -5.29
N ILE A 104 -11.45 -3.10 -6.10
CA ILE A 104 -11.53 -4.08 -7.18
C ILE A 104 -10.41 -5.10 -6.98
N ASN A 105 -10.78 -6.38 -6.99
CA ASN A 105 -9.86 -7.50 -6.90
C ASN A 105 -9.55 -8.01 -8.31
N VAL A 106 -8.27 -8.05 -8.69
CA VAL A 106 -7.85 -8.55 -9.99
C VAL A 106 -6.95 -9.76 -9.80
N VAL A 107 -7.54 -10.94 -10.00
CA VAL A 107 -6.80 -12.22 -10.05
C VAL A 107 -6.11 -12.30 -11.41
N CYS A 108 -4.83 -12.64 -11.41
CA CYS A 108 -4.03 -12.70 -12.63
C CYS A 108 -3.48 -14.12 -12.83
N PRO A 109 -4.28 -15.05 -13.39
CA PRO A 109 -3.84 -16.41 -13.63
C PRO A 109 -2.60 -16.45 -14.54
N GLY A 110 -1.55 -17.11 -14.07
CA GLY A 110 -0.28 -17.21 -14.81
C GLY A 110 0.73 -16.09 -14.54
N GLU A 111 0.36 -15.06 -13.77
CA GLU A 111 1.30 -14.09 -13.21
C GLU A 111 1.80 -14.53 -11.83
N ALA A 112 2.96 -14.06 -11.41
CA ALA A 112 3.47 -14.34 -10.06
C ALA A 112 2.65 -13.65 -8.96
N LEU A 113 2.05 -12.50 -9.27
CA LEU A 113 1.30 -11.65 -8.35
C LEU A 113 -0.07 -11.27 -8.92
N ASP A 114 -1.04 -11.20 -8.03
CA ASP A 114 -2.34 -10.56 -8.24
C ASP A 114 -2.27 -9.10 -7.76
N TYR A 115 -3.35 -8.33 -7.94
CA TYR A 115 -3.42 -6.99 -7.36
C TYR A 115 -4.83 -6.58 -6.95
N ARG A 116 -4.88 -5.64 -6.01
CA ARG A 116 -6.11 -5.00 -5.53
C ARG A 116 -6.02 -3.50 -5.73
N VAL A 117 -6.95 -2.95 -6.48
CA VAL A 117 -7.14 -1.49 -6.57
C VAL A 117 -8.08 -1.06 -5.46
N THR A 118 -7.70 -0.07 -4.66
CA THR A 118 -8.49 0.49 -3.58
C THR A 118 -8.67 1.98 -3.80
N ILE A 119 -9.89 2.46 -3.58
CA ILE A 119 -10.21 3.89 -3.52
C ILE A 119 -10.55 4.21 -2.08
N SER A 120 -9.84 5.17 -1.49
CA SER A 120 -10.06 5.62 -0.12
C SER A 120 -10.24 7.13 -0.07
N TRP A 121 -11.00 7.59 0.92
CA TRP A 121 -11.08 8.98 1.30
C TRP A 121 -10.25 9.17 2.57
N GLU A 122 -9.21 10.00 2.50
CA GLU A 122 -8.46 10.40 3.69
C GLU A 122 -8.91 11.79 4.13
N SER A 123 -9.18 11.97 5.42
CA SER A 123 -9.62 13.25 5.97
C SER A 123 -8.98 13.56 7.33
N PRO A 124 -8.75 14.84 7.66
CA PRO A 124 -8.21 15.23 8.96
C PRO A 124 -9.09 14.79 10.14
N ALA A 125 -8.42 14.18 11.11
CA ALA A 125 -8.88 13.87 12.46
C ALA A 125 -9.24 15.10 13.30
N GLN A 126 -10.48 15.30 13.73
CA GLN A 126 -10.78 16.33 14.75
C GLN A 126 -10.39 15.90 16.18
N MET A 127 -10.31 14.60 16.44
CA MET A 127 -10.10 14.05 17.78
C MET A 127 -8.62 14.04 18.17
N LYS A 128 -8.30 14.44 19.42
CA LYS A 128 -6.94 14.44 19.95
C LYS A 128 -6.56 13.07 20.54
N PRO A 129 -5.39 12.50 20.20
CA PRO A 129 -4.98 11.15 20.62
C PRO A 129 -4.83 10.94 22.13
N GLY A 130 -4.55 12.00 22.91
CA GLY A 130 -4.22 11.90 24.34
C GLY A 130 -5.31 11.35 25.27
N THR A 131 -6.45 10.94 24.73
CA THR A 131 -7.57 10.31 25.46
C THR A 131 -7.81 8.86 25.03
N LEU A 132 -6.99 8.32 24.13
CA LEU A 132 -7.22 7.05 23.45
C LEU A 132 -6.13 6.04 23.77
N THR A 133 -6.52 4.77 23.90
CA THR A 133 -5.59 3.65 23.98
C THR A 133 -5.09 3.30 22.58
N GLU A 134 -3.78 3.26 22.41
CA GLU A 134 -3.15 2.79 21.18
C GLU A 134 -3.48 1.31 20.95
N SER A 135 -3.93 0.98 19.74
CA SER A 135 -4.31 -0.38 19.39
C SER A 135 -3.23 -1.12 18.60
N LEU A 136 -2.46 -0.39 17.79
CA LEU A 136 -1.51 -0.96 16.85
C LEU A 136 -0.46 0.06 16.46
N LEU A 137 0.79 -0.39 16.41
CA LEU A 137 1.94 0.38 15.95
C LEU A 137 2.44 -0.22 14.64
N ARG A 138 2.71 0.62 13.63
CA ARG A 138 3.38 0.17 12.40
C ARG A 138 4.61 1.02 12.11
N THR A 139 5.77 0.41 12.19
CA THR A 139 7.02 1.03 11.73
C THR A 139 7.16 0.77 10.24
N LYS A 140 7.30 1.83 9.45
CA LYS A 140 7.34 1.77 7.99
C LYS A 140 8.62 2.39 7.46
N SER A 141 9.30 1.67 6.57
CA SER A 141 10.39 2.17 5.75
C SER A 141 9.93 2.16 4.30
N ARG A 142 9.69 3.35 3.74
CA ARG A 142 9.09 3.54 2.42
C ARG A 142 10.07 4.21 1.47
N ARG A 143 10.28 3.61 0.30
CA ARG A 143 11.00 4.23 -0.82
C ARG A 143 10.02 4.45 -1.96
N SER A 144 9.83 5.72 -2.31
CA SER A 144 8.88 6.15 -3.33
C SER A 144 9.59 6.59 -4.60
N TYR A 145 9.09 6.13 -5.74
CA TYR A 145 9.56 6.47 -7.09
C TYR A 145 8.41 7.06 -7.89
N VAL A 146 8.61 8.19 -8.55
CA VAL A 146 7.60 8.74 -9.45
C VAL A 146 7.94 8.34 -10.88
N HIS A 147 7.02 7.61 -11.49
CA HIS A 147 7.04 7.25 -12.90
C HIS A 147 6.30 8.31 -13.74
N ARG A 148 6.28 8.14 -15.07
CA ARG A 148 5.58 9.03 -15.99
C ARG A 148 4.11 9.24 -15.59
N GLU A 149 3.56 10.37 -16.02
CA GLU A 149 2.12 10.60 -16.03
C GLU A 149 1.43 10.60 -14.66
N GLY A 150 2.19 10.89 -13.59
CA GLY A 150 1.62 11.07 -12.24
C GLY A 150 1.34 9.76 -11.52
N VAL A 151 2.09 8.70 -11.83
CA VAL A 151 2.06 7.42 -11.11
C VAL A 151 3.24 7.34 -10.14
N GLN A 152 2.98 6.99 -8.90
CA GLN A 152 4.00 6.72 -7.88
C GLN A 152 4.07 5.23 -7.57
N LEU A 153 5.28 4.74 -7.34
CA LEU A 153 5.60 3.39 -6.90
C LEU A 153 6.18 3.46 -5.50
N ASP A 154 5.49 2.87 -4.53
CA ASP A 154 5.93 2.80 -3.14
C ASP A 154 6.36 1.38 -2.78
N PHE A 155 7.63 1.25 -2.41
CA PHE A 155 8.19 0.03 -1.82
C PHE A 155 8.26 0.23 -0.31
N THR A 156 7.40 -0.46 0.44
CA THR A 156 7.30 -0.28 1.89
C THR A 156 7.60 -1.58 2.62
N GLU A 157 8.59 -1.54 3.51
CA GLU A 157 8.76 -2.55 4.54
C GLU A 157 8.00 -2.11 5.79
N VAL A 158 7.14 -2.98 6.31
CA VAL A 158 6.28 -2.69 7.45
C VAL A 158 6.56 -3.71 8.54
N GLN A 159 6.85 -3.21 9.74
CA GLN A 159 6.81 -4.00 10.96
C GLN A 159 5.59 -3.58 11.77
N THR A 160 4.69 -4.52 12.04
CA THR A 160 3.45 -4.30 12.79
C THR A 160 3.55 -4.92 14.17
N THR A 161 3.28 -4.13 15.21
CA THR A 161 3.28 -4.56 16.62
C THR A 161 1.91 -4.27 17.22
N CYS A 162 1.35 -5.23 17.96
CA CYS A 162 0.06 -5.12 18.61
C CYS A 162 0.19 -5.33 20.13
N GLY A 163 -0.06 -4.28 20.92
CA GLY A 163 -0.09 -4.36 22.38
C GLY A 163 1.26 -4.68 23.05
N ASP A 164 1.18 -5.20 24.29
CA ASP A 164 2.34 -5.56 25.11
C ASP A 164 2.91 -6.95 24.71
N ALA A 165 3.93 -6.92 23.85
CA ALA A 165 5.01 -7.90 23.69
C ALA A 165 4.95 -9.00 22.59
N GLN A 166 6.16 -9.18 22.02
CA GLN A 166 6.80 -10.29 21.30
C GLN A 166 6.44 -10.64 19.86
N ASP A 167 5.18 -10.56 19.41
CA ASP A 167 4.86 -10.96 18.04
C ASP A 167 4.78 -9.74 17.11
N SER A 168 5.87 -9.49 16.39
CA SER A 168 5.90 -8.50 15.30
C SER A 168 5.71 -9.18 13.95
N GLU A 169 4.72 -8.74 13.18
CA GLU A 169 4.52 -9.17 11.79
C GLU A 169 5.32 -8.28 10.85
N PHE A 170 6.03 -8.87 9.89
CA PHE A 170 6.77 -8.15 8.87
C PHE A 170 6.14 -8.38 7.50
N SER A 171 5.85 -7.30 6.77
CA SER A 171 5.37 -7.36 5.39
C SER A 171 6.20 -6.48 4.46
N ARG A 172 6.29 -6.91 3.20
CA ARG A 172 6.88 -6.17 2.09
C ARG A 172 5.78 -5.82 1.10
N GLU A 173 5.40 -4.56 1.11
CA GLU A 173 4.27 -4.02 0.36
C GLU A 173 4.80 -3.26 -0.86
N ILE A 174 4.24 -3.54 -2.05
CA ILE A 174 4.46 -2.76 -3.27
C ILE A 174 3.13 -2.12 -3.65
N GLU A 175 3.11 -0.79 -3.70
CA GLU A 175 1.92 0.01 -4.01
C GLU A 175 2.16 0.85 -5.27
N VAL A 176 1.17 0.92 -6.16
CA VAL A 176 1.13 1.82 -7.32
C VAL A 176 0.04 2.85 -7.05
N GLU A 177 0.38 4.11 -6.90
CA GLU A 177 -0.52 5.19 -6.49
C GLU A 177 -0.71 6.21 -7.62
N LEU A 178 -1.92 6.72 -7.77
CA LEU A 178 -2.20 7.88 -8.62
C LEU A 178 -1.99 9.16 -7.82
N LEU A 179 -1.06 10.00 -8.26
CA LEU A 179 -0.86 11.32 -7.67
C LEU A 179 -1.99 12.26 -8.09
N GLU A 180 -2.55 13.03 -7.16
CA GLU A 180 -3.43 14.18 -7.46
C GLU A 180 -2.62 15.36 -8.03
N THR A 181 -2.06 15.19 -9.23
CA THR A 181 -1.53 16.29 -10.03
C THR A 181 -2.57 16.84 -11.00
N VAL A 182 -2.52 18.13 -11.31
CA VAL A 182 -3.43 18.80 -12.26
C VAL A 182 -3.34 18.22 -13.70
N THR A 183 -2.24 17.52 -14.01
CA THR A 183 -1.97 16.92 -15.31
C THR A 183 -1.25 15.58 -15.15
N PRO A 184 -1.57 14.52 -15.93
CA PRO A 184 -2.58 14.45 -17.00
C PRO A 184 -4.01 14.14 -16.49
N PRO A 185 -5.05 14.10 -17.37
CA PRO A 185 -6.42 13.71 -16.98
C PRO A 185 -6.48 12.31 -16.34
N SER A 186 -7.48 12.07 -15.49
CA SER A 186 -7.59 10.83 -14.70
C SER A 186 -7.58 9.54 -15.54
N PHE A 187 -8.13 9.54 -16.76
CA PHE A 187 -8.10 8.36 -17.63
C PHE A 187 -6.68 8.02 -18.14
N VAL A 188 -5.83 9.03 -18.37
CA VAL A 188 -4.43 8.83 -18.76
C VAL A 188 -3.67 8.22 -17.59
N LYS A 189 -3.89 8.74 -16.38
CA LYS A 189 -3.29 8.21 -15.14
C LYS A 189 -3.66 6.75 -14.89
N LEU A 190 -4.93 6.40 -15.11
CA LEU A 190 -5.40 5.02 -14.97
C LEU A 190 -4.76 4.08 -15.99
N ASP A 191 -4.58 4.52 -17.24
CA ASP A 191 -3.88 3.73 -18.24
C ASP A 191 -2.38 3.60 -17.90
N ALA A 192 -1.73 4.67 -17.46
CA ALA A 192 -0.34 4.64 -16.99
C ALA A 192 -0.15 3.67 -15.81
N MET A 193 -1.05 3.69 -14.83
CA MET A 193 -1.06 2.75 -13.71
C MET A 193 -1.19 1.31 -14.19
N ARG A 194 -2.09 1.05 -15.13
CA ARG A 194 -2.25 -0.28 -15.75
C ARG A 194 -0.96 -0.71 -16.45
N GLN A 195 -0.33 0.15 -17.23
CA GLN A 195 0.92 -0.15 -17.93
C GLN A 195 2.05 -0.46 -16.94
N VAL A 196 2.17 0.30 -15.85
CA VAL A 196 3.15 0.04 -14.79
C VAL A 196 2.91 -1.31 -14.12
N ILE A 197 1.65 -1.65 -13.79
CA ILE A 197 1.31 -2.96 -13.22
C ILE A 197 1.68 -4.10 -14.19
N GLN A 198 1.35 -3.96 -15.47
CA GLN A 198 1.67 -4.96 -16.50
C GLN A 198 3.19 -5.14 -16.67
N PHE A 199 3.95 -4.05 -16.63
CA PHE A 199 5.40 -4.08 -16.64
C PHE A 199 5.95 -4.86 -15.43
N LEU A 200 5.52 -4.51 -14.21
CA LEU A 200 5.93 -5.21 -13.00
C LEU A 200 5.59 -6.72 -13.06
N GLN A 201 4.43 -7.08 -13.58
CA GLN A 201 4.02 -8.49 -13.76
C GLN A 201 4.93 -9.24 -14.74
N ALA A 202 5.28 -8.63 -15.87
CA ALA A 202 6.20 -9.22 -16.84
C ALA A 202 7.58 -9.47 -16.21
N GLU A 203 8.08 -8.51 -15.45
CA GLU A 203 9.37 -8.60 -14.77
C GLU A 203 9.36 -9.67 -13.67
N CYS A 204 8.25 -9.80 -12.94
CA CYS A 204 8.08 -10.90 -11.99
C CYS A 204 8.25 -12.27 -12.65
N LYS A 205 7.72 -12.46 -13.86
CA LYS A 205 7.87 -13.73 -14.59
C LYS A 205 9.32 -14.01 -14.94
N GLU A 206 10.06 -13.01 -15.43
CA GLU A 206 11.48 -13.17 -15.75
C GLU A 206 12.33 -13.43 -14.50
N ILE A 207 12.01 -12.78 -13.39
CA ILE A 207 12.71 -12.96 -12.10
C ILE A 207 12.54 -14.37 -11.53
N MET A 208 11.40 -15.01 -11.80
CA MET A 208 11.03 -16.33 -11.28
C MET A 208 11.43 -17.49 -12.20
N ARG A 209 11.99 -17.21 -13.38
CA ARG A 209 12.61 -18.22 -14.26
C ARG A 209 14.04 -18.52 -13.81
#